data_AF-A0A1F9HB23-F1
#
_entry.id   AF-A0A1F9HB23-F1
#
_cell.length_a   1.000
_cell.length_b   1.000
_cell.length_c   1.000
_cell.angle_alpha   90.00
_cell.angle_beta   90.00
_cell.angle_gamma   90.00
#
_symmetry.space_group_name_H-M   'P 1'
#
loop_
_entity.id
_entity.type
_entity.pdbx_description
1 polymer ?
#
loop_
_entity_poly.entity_id
_entity_poly.type
_entity_poly.pdbx_seq_one_letter_code
_entity_poly.pdbx_strand_id
1 'polypeptide(L)'
;MNYKEFQLKVIKKESVFLRGEFDFHTNLVKWVALKLAYMFYHIGISANFLDIFSLFGNIVGFILFSRVDLSIGWHILALFLIYFYVLVDFIDGALAKARNEMSQLGDRLDHFGCRIARFAMMVLIVGYLNSMIYLIVMVFCAGALIFLYPETESYVSQNRWVQFLKKIFVNRFSFLSVRYMLFVSPLILLFLIHFKVEYLIIYSMMMSFVYFIMTIIWLAICAFVYEKNV
;
A
#
# COMPACT_ATOMS: atom_id res chain seq x y z
N MET A 1 9.66 26.25 15.83
CA MET A 1 9.23 26.41 14.44
C MET A 1 7.72 26.47 14.40
N ASN A 2 7.14 27.54 13.84
CA ASN A 2 5.69 27.65 13.66
C ASN A 2 5.20 26.80 12.46
N TYR A 3 3.88 26.63 12.29
CA TYR A 3 3.34 25.77 11.24
C TYR A 3 3.70 26.25 9.82
N LYS A 4 3.74 27.57 9.59
CA LYS A 4 4.07 28.14 8.26
C LYS A 4 5.52 27.84 7.88
N GLU A 5 6.44 27.98 8.82
CA GLU A 5 7.85 27.62 8.67
C GLU A 5 8.03 26.11 8.45
N PHE A 6 7.34 25.28 9.23
CA PHE A 6 7.36 23.82 9.07
C PHE A 6 6.92 23.43 7.66
N GLN A 7 5.81 24.00 7.20
CA GLN A 7 5.28 23.75 5.88
C GLN A 7 6.25 24.20 4.78
N LEU A 8 6.81 25.41 4.87
CA LEU A 8 7.81 25.88 3.90
C LEU A 8 9.05 24.98 3.87
N LYS A 9 9.50 24.48 5.03
CA LYS A 9 10.62 23.54 5.11
C LYS A 9 10.34 22.21 4.43
N VAL A 10 9.14 21.65 4.59
CA VAL A 10 8.78 20.31 4.08
C VAL A 10 8.39 20.33 2.60
N ILE A 11 7.54 21.26 2.18
CA ILE A 11 6.94 21.27 0.84
C ILE A 11 7.47 22.39 -0.07
N LYS A 12 8.27 23.33 0.45
CA LYS A 12 8.81 24.50 -0.29
C LYS A 12 7.74 25.40 -0.94
N LYS A 13 6.49 25.30 -0.47
CA LYS A 13 5.32 26.06 -0.97
C LYS A 13 4.41 26.50 0.18
N GLU A 14 3.61 27.55 -0.05
CA GLU A 14 2.67 28.08 0.94
C GLU A 14 1.44 27.20 1.18
N SER A 15 1.09 26.31 0.25
CA SER A 15 -0.05 25.39 0.38
C SER A 15 0.19 24.07 -0.36
N VAL A 16 -0.32 22.98 0.21
CA VAL A 16 -0.33 21.66 -0.41
C VAL A 16 -1.17 21.66 -1.69
N PHE A 17 -2.26 22.43 -1.72
CA PHE A 17 -3.16 22.53 -2.88
C PHE A 17 -2.56 23.32 -4.06
N LEU A 18 -1.45 24.02 -3.87
CA LEU A 18 -0.69 24.69 -4.96
C LEU A 18 0.25 23.71 -5.70
N ARG A 19 0.17 22.41 -5.41
CA ARG A 19 0.91 21.36 -6.13
C ARG A 19 0.03 20.80 -7.24
N GLY A 20 0.26 21.28 -8.47
CA GLY A 20 -0.46 20.81 -9.67
C GLY A 20 -0.12 19.37 -10.08
N GLU A 21 0.88 18.75 -9.44
CA GLU A 21 1.29 17.35 -9.68
C GLU A 21 0.30 16.33 -9.10
N PHE A 22 -0.52 16.71 -8.12
CA PHE A 22 -1.41 15.80 -7.40
C PHE A 22 -2.87 16.16 -7.61
N ASP A 23 -3.73 15.14 -7.63
CA ASP A 23 -5.19 15.31 -7.64
C ASP A 23 -5.69 15.92 -6.31
N PHE A 24 -6.92 16.44 -6.31
CA PHE A 24 -7.51 17.09 -5.13
C PHE A 24 -7.55 16.17 -3.91
N HIS A 25 -7.90 14.89 -4.09
CA HIS A 25 -7.96 13.90 -3.01
C HIS A 25 -6.59 13.65 -2.38
N THR A 26 -5.55 13.49 -3.20
CA THR A 26 -4.17 13.31 -2.72
C THR A 26 -3.69 14.55 -1.98
N ASN A 27 -4.03 15.76 -2.48
CA ASN A 27 -3.69 17.01 -1.80
C ASN A 27 -4.42 17.16 -0.45
N LEU A 28 -5.67 16.71 -0.36
CA LEU A 28 -6.41 16.70 0.91
C LEU A 28 -5.76 15.76 1.94
N VAL A 29 -5.43 14.53 1.55
CA VAL A 29 -4.73 13.57 2.43
C VAL A 29 -3.39 14.14 2.88
N LYS A 30 -2.61 14.69 1.96
CA LYS A 30 -1.32 15.33 2.28
C LYS A 30 -1.44 16.56 3.17
N TRP A 31 -2.53 17.33 3.05
CA TRP A 31 -2.81 18.45 3.93
C TRP A 31 -3.07 17.99 5.37
N VAL A 32 -3.89 16.94 5.55
CA VAL A 32 -4.12 16.32 6.87
C VAL A 32 -2.82 15.75 7.44
N ALA A 33 -2.07 14.99 6.63
CA ALA A 33 -0.79 14.41 7.03
C ALA A 33 0.21 15.48 7.49
N LEU A 34 0.29 16.62 6.79
CA LEU A 34 1.20 17.71 7.16
C LEU A 34 0.85 18.34 8.52
N LYS A 35 -0.44 18.45 8.85
CA LYS A 35 -0.90 18.92 10.16
C LYS A 35 -0.51 17.95 11.27
N LEU A 36 -0.71 16.64 11.05
CA LEU A 36 -0.32 15.60 11.99
C LEU A 36 1.20 15.53 12.16
N ALA A 37 1.96 15.64 11.07
CA ALA A 37 3.42 15.70 11.09
C ALA A 37 3.93 16.87 11.92
N TYR A 38 3.29 18.05 11.81
CA TYR A 38 3.63 19.19 12.66
C TYR A 38 3.37 18.90 14.15
N MET A 39 2.26 18.23 14.50
CA MET A 39 1.99 17.83 15.88
C MET A 39 3.06 16.86 16.39
N PHE A 40 3.36 15.80 15.63
CA PHE A 40 4.38 14.82 16.02
C PHE A 40 5.79 15.39 16.08
N TYR A 41 6.09 16.40 15.26
CA TYR A 41 7.36 17.13 15.32
C TYR A 41 7.57 17.75 16.70
N HIS A 42 6.53 18.39 17.26
CA HIS A 42 6.59 19.02 18.59
C HIS A 42 6.56 18.02 19.73
N ILE A 43 5.91 16.86 19.57
CA ILE A 43 5.89 15.79 20.58
C ILE A 43 7.26 15.07 20.66
N GLY A 44 8.12 15.22 19.65
CA GLY A 44 9.44 14.58 19.65
C GLY A 44 9.44 13.15 19.08
N ILE A 45 8.36 12.73 18.41
CA ILE A 45 8.28 11.41 17.78
C ILE A 45 9.15 11.39 16.51
N SER A 46 9.96 10.34 16.35
CA SER A 46 10.77 10.11 15.15
C SER A 46 9.94 9.44 14.05
N ALA A 47 10.33 9.67 12.79
CA ALA A 47 9.69 9.05 11.62
C ALA A 47 9.69 7.52 11.73
N ASN A 48 10.87 6.93 11.94
CA ASN A 48 11.02 5.46 12.06
C ASN A 48 10.17 4.84 13.18
N PHE A 49 10.00 5.54 14.32
CA PHE A 49 9.12 5.04 15.38
C PHE A 49 7.67 4.97 14.90
N LEU A 50 7.22 6.00 14.18
CA LEU A 50 5.87 6.07 13.65
C LEU A 50 5.63 4.96 12.60
N ASP A 51 6.60 4.68 11.74
CA ASP A 51 6.53 3.60 10.75
C ASP A 51 6.39 2.22 11.41
N ILE A 52 7.23 1.94 12.41
CA ILE A 52 7.18 0.68 13.15
C ILE A 52 5.85 0.55 13.91
N PHE A 53 5.44 1.60 14.61
CA PHE A 53 4.20 1.61 15.38
C PHE A 53 2.98 1.39 14.48
N SER A 54 2.93 2.09 13.35
CA SER A 54 1.85 1.97 12.39
C SER A 54 1.83 0.60 11.72
N LEU A 55 2.98 -0.04 11.48
CA LEU A 55 3.06 -1.41 10.98
C LEU A 55 2.43 -2.41 11.96
N PHE A 56 2.71 -2.30 13.26
CA PHE A 56 2.03 -3.12 14.27
C PHE A 56 0.52 -2.87 14.30
N GLY A 57 0.11 -1.60 14.25
CA GLY A 57 -1.30 -1.23 14.16
C GLY A 57 -1.97 -1.84 12.92
N ASN A 58 -1.27 -1.86 11.79
CA ASN A 58 -1.75 -2.45 10.54
C ASN A 58 -1.97 -3.96 10.67
N ILE A 59 -1.02 -4.70 11.28
CA ILE A 59 -1.17 -6.14 11.56
C ILE A 59 -2.40 -6.40 12.42
N VAL A 60 -2.59 -5.63 13.50
CA VAL A 60 -3.79 -5.73 14.35
C VAL A 60 -5.05 -5.43 13.53
N GLY A 61 -5.01 -4.42 12.67
CA GLY A 61 -6.06 -4.09 11.73
C GLY A 61 -6.46 -5.28 10.86
N PHE A 62 -5.49 -5.92 10.19
CA PHE A 62 -5.74 -7.11 9.37
C PHE A 62 -6.32 -8.29 10.17
N ILE A 63 -5.83 -8.53 11.39
CA ILE A 63 -6.36 -9.59 12.26
C ILE A 63 -7.83 -9.32 12.58
N LEU A 64 -8.16 -8.12 13.05
CA LEU A 64 -9.55 -7.74 13.32
C LEU A 64 -10.42 -7.82 12.07
N PHE A 65 -9.89 -7.38 10.92
CA PHE A 65 -10.63 -7.38 9.66
C PHE A 65 -10.94 -8.79 9.14
N SER A 66 -10.08 -9.78 9.45
CA SER A 66 -10.28 -11.18 9.05
C SER A 66 -11.43 -11.89 9.78
N ARG A 67 -11.90 -11.31 10.89
CA ARG A 67 -12.91 -11.90 11.78
C ARG A 67 -14.31 -11.48 11.37
N VAL A 68 -14.87 -12.22 10.41
CA VAL A 68 -16.24 -11.99 9.88
C VAL A 68 -17.34 -12.04 10.95
N ASP A 69 -17.08 -12.68 12.09
CA ASP A 69 -18.00 -12.78 13.23
C ASP A 69 -18.12 -11.48 14.04
N LEU A 70 -17.22 -10.51 13.85
CA LEU A 70 -17.24 -9.26 14.60
C LEU A 70 -18.31 -8.28 14.09
N SER A 71 -18.74 -7.38 14.98
CA SER A 71 -19.65 -6.29 14.61
C SER A 71 -19.01 -5.34 13.58
N ILE A 72 -19.85 -4.59 12.87
CA ILE A 72 -19.37 -3.58 11.91
C ILE A 72 -18.46 -2.54 12.56
N GLY A 73 -18.66 -2.21 13.84
CA GLY A 73 -17.81 -1.29 14.58
C GLY A 73 -16.35 -1.75 14.68
N TRP A 74 -16.12 -3.04 14.92
CA TRP A 74 -14.77 -3.62 14.92
C TRP A 74 -14.13 -3.61 13.53
N HIS A 75 -14.91 -3.87 12.48
CA HIS A 75 -14.41 -3.80 11.11
C HIS A 75 -14.08 -2.36 10.69
N ILE A 76 -14.84 -1.36 11.16
CA ILE A 76 -14.53 0.06 10.97
C ILE A 76 -13.23 0.43 11.70
N LEU A 77 -13.03 -0.03 12.93
CA LEU A 77 -11.77 0.17 13.67
C LEU A 77 -10.60 -0.47 12.94
N ALA A 78 -10.77 -1.70 12.45
CA ALA A 78 -9.77 -2.41 11.68
C ALA A 78 -9.38 -1.64 10.39
N LEU A 79 -10.37 -1.12 9.67
CA LEU A 79 -10.17 -0.30 8.48
C LEU A 79 -9.47 1.03 8.82
N PHE A 80 -9.83 1.65 9.94
CA PHE A 80 -9.12 2.83 10.46
C PHE A 80 -7.64 2.53 10.73
N LEU A 81 -7.31 1.38 11.34
CA LEU A 81 -5.92 0.99 11.58
C LEU A 81 -5.13 0.77 10.29
N ILE A 82 -5.72 0.11 9.29
CA ILE A 82 -5.11 -0.09 7.97
C ILE A 82 -4.89 1.27 7.26
N TYR A 83 -5.86 2.18 7.34
CA TYR A 83 -5.76 3.51 6.70
C TYR A 83 -4.81 4.43 7.43
N PHE A 84 -4.76 4.33 8.75
CA PHE A 84 -3.84 5.09 9.57
C PHE A 84 -2.39 4.77 9.18
N TYR A 85 -2.08 3.51 8.87
CA TYR A 85 -0.77 3.15 8.32
C TYR A 85 -0.46 3.87 7.01
N VAL A 86 -1.38 3.87 6.04
CA VAL A 86 -1.21 4.61 4.78
C VAL A 86 -1.08 6.12 5.01
N LEU A 87 -1.74 6.65 6.03
CA LEU A 87 -1.60 8.06 6.40
C LEU A 87 -0.22 8.35 7.00
N VAL A 88 0.33 7.42 7.79
CA VAL A 88 1.65 7.55 8.42
C VAL A 88 2.77 7.66 7.38
N ASP A 89 2.69 6.93 6.27
CA ASP A 89 3.59 7.03 5.09
C ASP A 89 3.63 8.44 4.45
N PHE A 90 2.64 9.30 4.73
CA PHE A 90 2.71 10.72 4.35
C PHE A 90 3.28 11.62 5.45
N ILE A 91 3.21 11.17 6.70
CA ILE A 91 3.59 11.91 7.90
C ILE A 91 5.09 11.76 8.17
N ASP A 92 5.61 10.54 8.09
CA ASP A 92 7.01 10.18 8.30
C ASP A 92 7.95 10.94 7.34
N GLY A 93 7.63 11.01 6.05
CA GLY A 93 8.40 11.73 5.04
C GLY A 93 8.36 13.25 5.26
N ALA A 94 7.28 13.77 5.84
CA ALA A 94 7.21 15.17 6.26
C ALA A 94 8.06 15.44 7.52
N LEU A 95 8.02 14.53 8.49
CA LEU A 95 8.82 14.59 9.72
C LEU A 95 10.32 14.51 9.42
N ALA A 96 10.75 13.55 8.60
CA ALA A 96 12.14 13.35 8.23
C ALA A 96 12.72 14.59 7.54
N LYS A 97 11.96 15.21 6.63
CA LYS A 97 12.35 16.48 5.98
C LYS A 97 12.42 17.65 6.96
N ALA A 98 11.46 17.74 7.88
CA ALA A 98 11.46 18.80 8.89
C ALA A 98 12.64 18.70 9.86
N ARG A 99 13.13 17.48 10.13
CA ARG A 99 14.28 17.24 11.02
C ARG A 99 15.63 17.11 10.31
N ASN A 100 15.64 17.06 8.97
CA ASN A 100 16.83 16.71 8.17
C ASN A 100 17.37 15.30 8.51
N GLU A 101 16.49 14.37 8.83
CA GLU A 101 16.80 12.99 9.23
C GLU A 101 16.51 11.97 8.11
N MET A 102 16.50 12.41 6.84
CA MET A 102 16.33 11.49 5.71
C MET A 102 17.46 10.46 5.71
N SER A 103 17.11 9.18 5.70
CA SER A 103 18.07 8.07 5.82
C SER A 103 17.67 6.92 4.90
N GLN A 104 18.67 6.22 4.36
CA GLN A 104 18.44 5.02 3.54
C GLN A 104 17.73 3.92 4.33
N LEU A 105 17.92 3.86 5.64
CA LEU A 105 17.23 2.91 6.50
C LEU A 105 15.73 3.24 6.58
N GLY A 106 15.38 4.52 6.77
CA GLY A 106 14.00 4.99 6.77
C GLY A 106 13.31 4.66 5.45
N ASP A 107 13.92 5.03 4.32
CA ASP A 107 13.36 4.75 2.98
C ASP A 107 13.11 3.25 2.75
N ARG A 108 14.02 2.39 3.23
CA ARG A 108 13.85 0.92 3.13
C ARG A 108 12.76 0.40 4.06
N LEU A 109 12.64 0.93 5.28
CA LEU A 109 11.60 0.54 6.24
C LEU A 109 10.21 0.90 5.74
N ASP A 110 10.05 2.10 5.17
CA ASP A 110 8.80 2.53 4.55
C ASP A 110 8.39 1.58 3.40
N HIS A 111 9.29 1.39 2.43
CA HIS A 111 9.04 0.47 1.32
C HIS A 111 8.73 -0.96 1.80
N PHE A 112 9.41 -1.44 2.84
CA PHE A 112 9.14 -2.74 3.44
C PHE A 112 7.74 -2.80 4.06
N GLY A 113 7.37 -1.81 4.89
CA GLY A 113 6.04 -1.75 5.49
C GLY A 113 4.93 -1.74 4.44
N CYS A 114 5.10 -0.97 3.36
CA CYS A 114 4.13 -0.89 2.28
C CYS A 114 4.01 -2.21 1.51
N ARG A 115 5.12 -2.93 1.30
CA ARG A 115 5.12 -4.31 0.77
C ARG A 115 4.39 -5.26 1.71
N ILE A 116 4.63 -5.20 3.02
CA ILE A 116 3.96 -6.06 4.02
C ILE A 116 2.46 -5.80 4.07
N ALA A 117 2.01 -4.55 4.06
CA ALA A 117 0.59 -4.21 4.06
C ALA A 117 -0.14 -4.78 2.82
N ARG A 118 0.48 -4.66 1.64
CA ARG A 118 -0.07 -5.23 0.39
C ARG A 118 -0.06 -6.77 0.40
N PHE A 119 1.00 -7.37 0.93
CA PHE A 119 1.08 -8.82 1.14
C PHE A 119 -0.05 -9.30 2.07
N ALA A 120 -0.24 -8.63 3.21
CA ALA A 120 -1.29 -8.95 4.17
C ALA A 120 -2.69 -8.82 3.55
N MET A 121 -2.91 -7.83 2.67
CA MET A 121 -4.16 -7.73 1.91
C MET A 121 -4.39 -8.93 0.99
N MET A 122 -3.37 -9.37 0.24
CA MET A 122 -3.50 -10.57 -0.61
C MET A 122 -3.83 -11.82 0.23
N VAL A 123 -3.15 -11.98 1.37
CA VAL A 123 -3.41 -13.08 2.33
C VAL A 123 -4.81 -12.99 2.92
N LEU A 124 -5.29 -11.79 3.28
CA LEU A 124 -6.62 -11.57 3.80
C LEU A 124 -7.70 -11.96 2.78
N ILE A 125 -7.57 -11.46 1.54
CA ILE A 125 -8.51 -11.75 0.45
C ILE A 125 -8.66 -13.26 0.26
N VAL A 126 -7.53 -13.98 0.14
CA VAL A 126 -7.58 -15.44 -0.05
C VAL A 126 -8.00 -16.19 1.21
N GLY A 127 -7.75 -15.63 2.39
CA GLY A 127 -8.13 -16.21 3.69
C GLY A 127 -9.62 -16.50 3.79
N TYR A 128 -10.47 -15.67 3.17
CA TYR A 128 -11.92 -15.90 3.12
C TYR A 128 -12.34 -17.14 2.33
N LEU A 129 -11.47 -17.70 1.49
CA LEU A 129 -11.74 -18.98 0.80
C LEU A 129 -11.53 -20.20 1.70
N ASN A 130 -10.88 -20.02 2.85
CA ASN A 130 -10.55 -21.08 3.81
C ASN A 130 -9.91 -22.33 3.16
N SER A 131 -9.02 -22.12 2.18
CA SER A 131 -8.35 -23.18 1.44
C SER A 131 -6.85 -23.00 1.45
N MET A 132 -6.14 -24.00 1.97
CA MET A 132 -4.67 -24.00 2.05
C MET A 132 -4.00 -23.94 0.68
N ILE A 133 -4.59 -24.57 -0.34
CA ILE A 133 -4.05 -24.55 -1.70
C ILE A 133 -4.07 -23.13 -2.26
N TYR A 134 -5.22 -22.44 -2.14
CA TYR A 134 -5.34 -21.05 -2.58
C TYR A 134 -4.40 -20.14 -1.79
N LEU A 135 -4.27 -20.35 -0.48
CA LEU A 135 -3.34 -19.59 0.36
C LEU A 135 -1.89 -19.73 -0.11
N ILE A 136 -1.41 -20.96 -0.35
CA ILE A 136 -0.05 -21.22 -0.85
C ILE A 136 0.18 -20.54 -2.20
N VAL A 137 -0.77 -20.68 -3.14
CA VAL A 137 -0.71 -20.03 -4.45
C VAL A 137 -0.64 -18.51 -4.29
N MET A 138 -1.42 -17.95 -3.38
CA MET A 138 -1.45 -16.50 -3.16
C MET A 138 -0.19 -15.96 -2.49
N VAL A 139 0.41 -16.71 -1.57
CA VAL A 139 1.73 -16.38 -0.99
C VAL A 139 2.79 -16.36 -2.09
N PHE A 140 2.77 -17.34 -3.00
CA PHE A 140 3.65 -17.32 -4.18
C PHE A 140 3.40 -16.11 -5.08
N CYS A 141 2.13 -15.81 -5.39
CA CYS A 141 1.76 -14.63 -6.18
C CYS A 141 2.23 -13.33 -5.53
N ALA A 142 2.08 -13.20 -4.21
CA ALA A 142 2.54 -12.03 -3.48
C ALA A 142 4.08 -11.93 -3.50
N GLY A 143 4.79 -13.05 -3.37
CA GLY A 143 6.24 -13.12 -3.59
C GLY A 143 6.64 -12.57 -4.95
N ALA A 144 5.98 -13.01 -6.02
CA ALA A 144 6.27 -12.56 -7.38
C ALA A 144 5.89 -11.08 -7.63
N LEU A 145 4.70 -10.66 -7.21
CA LEU A 145 4.13 -9.36 -7.57
C LEU A 145 4.52 -8.21 -6.62
N ILE A 146 4.72 -8.50 -5.34
CA ILE A 146 5.02 -7.49 -4.33
C ILE A 146 6.52 -7.39 -4.05
N PHE A 147 7.23 -8.51 -4.07
CA PHE A 147 8.65 -8.57 -3.72
C PHE A 147 9.57 -8.70 -4.93
N LEU A 148 9.28 -9.60 -5.88
CA LEU A 148 10.16 -9.82 -7.03
C LEU A 148 10.01 -8.72 -8.11
N TYR A 149 8.77 -8.31 -8.40
CA TYR A 149 8.48 -7.29 -9.42
C TYR A 149 9.34 -6.01 -9.30
N PRO A 150 9.44 -5.35 -8.13
CA PRO A 150 10.25 -4.14 -8.00
C PRO A 150 11.74 -4.37 -8.24
N GLU A 151 12.22 -5.59 -7.99
CA GLU A 151 13.63 -5.96 -8.15
C GLU A 151 13.96 -6.37 -9.59
N THR A 152 12.97 -6.87 -10.35
CA THR A 152 13.19 -7.33 -11.73
C THR A 152 12.78 -6.32 -12.80
N GLU A 153 11.94 -5.33 -12.48
CA GLU A 153 11.38 -4.42 -13.47
C GLU A 153 12.44 -3.69 -14.31
N SER A 154 13.54 -3.26 -13.69
CA SER A 154 14.62 -2.53 -14.36
C SER A 154 15.42 -3.38 -15.35
N TYR A 155 15.36 -4.71 -15.26
CA TYR A 155 16.16 -5.64 -16.08
C TYR A 155 15.40 -6.20 -17.29
N VAL A 156 14.11 -5.89 -17.40
CA VAL A 156 13.26 -6.35 -18.50
C VAL A 156 13.34 -5.35 -19.66
N SER A 157 13.53 -5.87 -20.87
CA SER A 157 13.60 -5.10 -22.11
C SER A 157 12.46 -4.07 -22.26
N GLN A 158 12.80 -2.90 -22.79
CA GLN A 158 11.92 -1.72 -22.89
C GLN A 158 11.04 -1.70 -24.15
N ASN A 159 10.78 -2.86 -24.76
CA ASN A 159 9.94 -2.97 -25.96
C ASN A 159 8.53 -2.41 -25.70
N ARG A 160 7.88 -1.83 -26.73
CA ARG A 160 6.55 -1.21 -26.64
C ARG A 160 5.50 -2.11 -25.95
N TRP A 161 5.53 -3.41 -26.24
CA TRP A 161 4.63 -4.40 -25.62
C TRP A 161 4.88 -4.59 -24.13
N VAL A 162 6.15 -4.69 -23.71
CA VAL A 162 6.51 -4.79 -22.29
C VAL A 162 6.12 -3.52 -21.56
N GLN A 163 6.37 -2.34 -22.13
CA GLN A 163 5.96 -1.08 -21.51
C GLN A 163 4.44 -0.97 -21.37
N PHE A 164 3.68 -1.45 -22.36
CA PHE A 164 2.22 -1.55 -22.24
C PHE A 164 1.80 -2.47 -21.09
N LEU A 165 2.43 -3.65 -20.96
CA LEU A 165 2.13 -4.57 -19.86
C LEU A 165 2.55 -3.99 -18.52
N LYS A 166 3.73 -3.38 -18.39
CA LYS A 166 4.19 -2.67 -17.18
C LYS A 166 3.18 -1.62 -16.72
N LYS A 167 2.55 -0.89 -17.64
CA LYS A 167 1.46 0.06 -17.27
C LYS A 167 0.31 -0.63 -16.53
N ILE A 168 -0.01 -1.89 -16.82
CA ILE A 168 -1.05 -2.63 -16.08
C ILE A 168 -0.64 -2.85 -14.62
N PHE A 169 0.65 -3.05 -14.34
CA PHE A 169 1.18 -3.23 -12.98
C PHE A 169 1.37 -1.90 -12.24
N VAL A 170 1.81 -0.84 -12.94
CA VAL A 170 2.20 0.45 -12.35
C VAL A 170 1.07 1.49 -12.31
N ASN A 171 -0.01 1.31 -13.09
CA ASN A 171 -1.10 2.29 -13.12
C ASN A 171 -1.68 2.51 -11.70
N ARG A 172 -1.99 3.77 -11.38
CA ARG A 172 -2.61 4.19 -10.10
C ARG A 172 -3.94 3.50 -9.79
N PHE A 173 -4.58 2.89 -10.79
CA PHE A 173 -5.81 2.11 -10.66
C PHE A 173 -5.59 0.60 -10.88
N SER A 174 -4.34 0.16 -10.97
CA SER A 174 -4.01 -1.27 -11.01
C SER A 174 -4.51 -1.98 -9.76
N PHE A 175 -4.87 -3.25 -9.90
CA PHE A 175 -5.18 -4.14 -8.77
C PHE A 175 -3.99 -4.38 -7.82
N LEU A 176 -2.78 -3.98 -8.23
CA LEU A 176 -1.56 -3.98 -7.40
C LEU A 176 -1.19 -2.62 -6.80
N SER A 177 -1.92 -1.57 -7.18
CA SER A 177 -1.66 -0.23 -6.65
C SER A 177 -2.00 -0.16 -5.17
N VAL A 178 -1.24 0.65 -4.42
CA VAL A 178 -1.53 0.95 -3.00
C VAL A 178 -2.96 1.46 -2.83
N ARG A 179 -3.44 2.31 -3.76
CA ARG A 179 -4.80 2.84 -3.76
C ARG A 179 -5.84 1.73 -3.86
N TYR A 180 -5.66 0.77 -4.77
CA TYR A 180 -6.62 -0.32 -4.87
C TYR A 180 -6.51 -1.24 -3.64
N MET A 181 -5.31 -1.74 -3.35
CA MET A 181 -5.12 -2.78 -2.33
C MET A 181 -5.40 -2.28 -0.92
N LEU A 182 -5.00 -1.07 -0.55
CA LEU A 182 -5.10 -0.57 0.83
C LEU A 182 -6.22 0.44 1.05
N PHE A 183 -7.00 0.80 0.02
CA PHE A 183 -8.14 1.71 0.16
C PHE A 183 -9.41 1.14 -0.49
N VAL A 184 -9.39 0.82 -1.79
CA VAL A 184 -10.60 0.32 -2.48
C VAL A 184 -10.99 -1.08 -2.00
N SER A 185 -10.04 -2.01 -1.93
CA SER A 185 -10.31 -3.41 -1.56
C SER A 185 -10.85 -3.56 -0.13
N PRO A 186 -10.29 -2.91 0.91
CA PRO A 186 -10.88 -2.91 2.26
C PRO A 186 -12.34 -2.45 2.28
N LEU A 187 -12.71 -1.41 1.51
CA LEU A 187 -14.09 -0.92 1.48
C LEU A 187 -15.03 -1.94 0.81
N ILE A 188 -14.58 -2.56 -0.28
CA ILE A 188 -15.34 -3.63 -0.93
C ILE A 188 -15.52 -4.79 0.05
N LEU A 189 -14.45 -5.25 0.69
CA LEU A 189 -14.50 -6.34 1.65
C LEU A 189 -15.42 -6.00 2.84
N LEU A 190 -15.34 -4.79 3.40
CA LEU A 190 -16.23 -4.34 4.48
C LEU A 190 -17.69 -4.46 4.05
N PHE A 191 -18.02 -3.95 2.87
CA PHE A 191 -19.37 -4.05 2.33
C PHE A 191 -19.80 -5.50 2.16
N LEU A 192 -18.96 -6.36 1.58
CA LEU A 192 -19.28 -7.76 1.31
C LEU A 192 -19.44 -8.61 2.58
N ILE A 193 -18.61 -8.38 3.60
CA ILE A 193 -18.70 -9.06 4.91
C ILE A 193 -20.08 -8.83 5.55
N HIS A 194 -20.59 -7.60 5.51
CA HIS A 194 -21.87 -7.23 6.15
C HIS A 194 -23.09 -7.34 5.25
N PHE A 195 -22.90 -7.53 3.94
CA PHE A 195 -24.00 -7.68 2.98
C PHE A 195 -24.37 -9.15 2.76
N LYS A 196 -23.47 -9.94 2.17
CA LYS A 196 -23.63 -11.40 1.97
C LYS A 196 -22.27 -12.08 1.79
N VAL A 197 -22.00 -13.07 2.64
CA VAL A 197 -20.75 -13.86 2.64
C VAL A 197 -20.49 -14.59 1.32
N GLU A 198 -21.51 -15.01 0.59
CA GLU A 198 -21.33 -15.65 -0.74
C GLU A 198 -20.60 -14.73 -1.72
N TYR A 199 -20.92 -13.42 -1.73
CA TYR A 199 -20.26 -12.47 -2.59
C TYR A 199 -18.82 -12.16 -2.15
N LEU A 200 -18.54 -12.26 -0.85
CA LEU A 200 -17.17 -12.19 -0.33
C LEU A 200 -16.31 -13.33 -0.91
N ILE A 201 -16.83 -14.56 -0.92
CA ILE A 201 -16.14 -15.72 -1.49
C ILE A 201 -15.91 -15.53 -3.00
N ILE A 202 -16.93 -15.09 -3.74
CA ILE A 202 -16.82 -14.83 -5.18
C ILE A 202 -15.76 -13.76 -5.46
N TYR A 203 -15.80 -12.64 -4.73
CA TYR A 203 -14.80 -11.58 -4.86
C TYR A 203 -13.39 -12.10 -4.58
N SER A 204 -13.21 -12.88 -3.51
CA SER A 204 -11.94 -13.49 -3.16
C SER A 204 -11.43 -14.42 -4.26
N MET A 205 -12.27 -15.27 -4.85
CA MET A 205 -11.90 -16.13 -5.97
C MET A 205 -11.47 -15.32 -7.20
N MET A 206 -12.26 -14.30 -7.56
CA MET A 206 -11.96 -13.43 -8.71
C MET A 206 -10.63 -12.70 -8.53
N MET A 207 -10.40 -12.12 -7.34
CA MET A 207 -9.16 -11.41 -7.05
C MET A 207 -7.95 -12.35 -7.03
N SER A 208 -8.06 -13.53 -6.40
CA SER A 208 -7.01 -14.55 -6.45
C SER A 208 -6.68 -14.96 -7.88
N PHE A 209 -7.68 -15.13 -8.74
CA PHE A 209 -7.47 -15.45 -10.16
C PHE A 209 -6.78 -14.31 -10.93
N VAL A 210 -7.19 -13.05 -10.69
CA VAL A 210 -6.52 -11.87 -11.27
C VAL A 210 -5.04 -11.85 -10.87
N TYR A 211 -4.72 -12.00 -9.59
CA TYR A 211 -3.34 -12.00 -9.12
C TYR A 211 -2.53 -13.19 -9.65
N PHE A 212 -3.16 -14.35 -9.82
CA PHE A 212 -2.52 -15.50 -10.45
C PHE A 212 -2.17 -15.23 -11.92
N ILE A 213 -3.10 -14.70 -12.72
CA ILE A 213 -2.84 -14.31 -14.11
C ILE A 213 -1.72 -13.27 -14.19
N MET A 214 -1.79 -12.22 -13.36
CA MET A 214 -0.76 -11.18 -13.32
C MET A 214 0.62 -11.77 -12.99
N THR A 215 0.67 -12.74 -12.08
CA THR A 215 1.90 -13.45 -11.72
C THR A 215 2.46 -14.23 -12.92
N ILE A 216 1.63 -14.99 -13.62
CA ILE A 216 2.05 -15.73 -14.82
C ILE A 216 2.59 -14.76 -15.87
N ILE A 217 1.86 -13.67 -16.15
CA ILE A 217 2.28 -12.66 -17.12
C ILE A 217 3.65 -12.09 -16.75
N TRP A 218 3.85 -11.71 -15.48
CA TRP A 218 5.12 -11.13 -15.04
C TRP A 218 6.29 -12.12 -15.14
N LEU A 219 6.09 -13.36 -14.69
CA LEU A 219 7.11 -14.39 -14.75
C LEU A 219 7.45 -14.78 -16.20
N ALA A 220 6.46 -14.81 -17.09
CA ALA A 220 6.69 -15.03 -18.52
C ALA A 220 7.52 -13.88 -19.14
N ILE A 221 7.22 -12.62 -18.79
CA ILE A 221 8.02 -11.48 -19.21
C ILE A 221 9.48 -11.64 -18.72
N CYS A 222 9.68 -11.98 -17.45
CA CYS A 222 11.02 -12.18 -16.90
C CYS A 222 11.79 -13.32 -17.59
N ALA A 223 11.10 -14.41 -17.95
CA ALA A 223 11.72 -15.57 -18.59
C ALA A 223 12.10 -15.32 -20.05
N PHE A 224 11.25 -14.62 -20.82
CA PHE A 224 11.40 -14.51 -22.28
C PHE A 224 11.90 -13.15 -22.76
N VAL A 225 11.86 -12.11 -21.92
CA VAL A 225 12.08 -10.71 -22.33
C VAL A 225 13.09 -10.01 -21.42
N TYR A 226 14.25 -10.62 -21.23
CA TYR A 226 15.35 -10.01 -20.50
C TYR A 226 16.21 -9.14 -21.43
N GLU A 227 16.68 -8.01 -20.92
CA GLU A 227 17.70 -7.23 -21.60
C GLU A 227 19.04 -7.98 -21.41
N LYS A 228 19.62 -8.49 -22.50
CA LYS A 228 21.02 -8.95 -22.45
C LYS A 228 21.87 -7.72 -22.18
N ASN A 229 22.32 -7.55 -20.93
CA ASN A 229 23.43 -6.65 -20.64
C ASN A 229 24.64 -7.16 -21.44
N VAL A 230 24.90 -6.53 -22.59
CA VAL A 230 26.19 -6.56 -23.28
C VAL A 230 26.89 -5.26 -22.94
#